data_AF-A0A1H6RC65-F1
#
_entry.id   AF-A0A1H6RC65-F1
#
_cell.length_a   1.000
_cell.length_b   1.000
_cell.length_c   1.000
_cell.angle_alpha   90.00
_cell.angle_beta   90.00
_cell.angle_gamma   90.00
#
_symmetry.space_group_name_H-M   'P 1'
#
loop_
_entity.id
_entity.type
_entity.pdbx_description
1 polymer ?
#
loop_
_entity_poly.entity_id
_entity_poly.type
_entity_poly.pdbx_seq_one_letter_code
_entity_poly.pdbx_strand_id
1 'polypeptide(L)'
;MDTGSTEKHSVIHYFNETPWDFPLPEKFTFPFHYQPHAISLLAVEKLQSHLEVQQNWVHNFGLSASDKTVIGKMFGVLVVMTREGRLGYLSAFSGKLAGSNHHEGFVPPMFDGLADGGFLNAGMHELSDLNEQIRTLETRKPPNFEQEIQSLKTARKIHSYRLQNEIYDQYNFLNQAGEEKSLRAIFEGASYKNPPAGAGECAAPKMLQYAFRYGMKPVAMAEFWWGQSPKSDSWKHRHFYPACREKCKPILTHMLAGMELEEAR
;
A
#
# COMPACT_ATOMS: atom_id res chain seq x y z
N MET A 1 23.96 10.67 -14.60
CA MET A 1 23.27 11.97 -14.69
C MET A 1 21.82 11.62 -14.92
N ASP A 2 21.09 11.50 -13.82
CA ASP A 2 19.75 10.93 -13.79
C ASP A 2 18.75 12.06 -13.86
N THR A 3 17.91 12.05 -14.89
CA THR A 3 16.93 13.10 -15.22
C THR A 3 15.66 12.98 -14.37
N GLY A 4 15.78 12.61 -13.09
CA GLY A 4 14.67 12.44 -12.14
C GLY A 4 14.02 13.75 -11.66
N SER A 5 14.08 14.83 -12.44
CA SER A 5 13.65 16.16 -12.00
C SER A 5 12.21 16.53 -12.38
N THR A 6 11.42 15.62 -12.95
CA THR A 6 10.05 15.90 -13.43
C THR A 6 8.92 15.25 -12.60
N GLU A 7 9.20 14.31 -11.71
CA GLU A 7 8.20 13.78 -10.73
C GLU A 7 8.02 14.68 -9.49
N LYS A 8 8.47 15.93 -9.55
CA LYS A 8 8.38 16.91 -8.45
C LYS A 8 6.99 17.54 -8.27
N HIS A 9 5.99 17.18 -9.08
CA HIS A 9 4.67 17.81 -9.04
C HIS A 9 3.72 17.14 -8.03
N SER A 10 3.67 17.73 -6.83
CA SER A 10 2.53 17.88 -5.91
C SER A 10 1.86 16.64 -5.28
N VAL A 11 2.62 15.67 -4.76
CA VAL A 11 2.06 14.64 -3.86
C VAL A 11 1.66 15.21 -2.49
N ILE A 12 2.31 16.31 -2.07
CA ILE A 12 2.02 17.00 -0.82
C ILE A 12 0.88 18.01 -1.04
N HIS A 13 -0.15 17.90 -0.23
CA HIS A 13 -1.25 18.86 -0.17
C HIS A 13 -1.01 19.79 1.01
N TYR A 14 -0.67 21.06 0.76
CA TYR A 14 -0.41 22.02 1.83
C TYR A 14 -1.71 22.52 2.45
N PHE A 15 -1.70 22.72 3.76
CA PHE A 15 -2.77 23.47 4.42
C PHE A 15 -2.60 24.96 4.14
N ASN A 16 -3.68 25.62 3.78
CA ASN A 16 -3.74 27.08 3.66
C ASN A 16 -4.14 27.73 4.99
N GLU A 17 -4.69 26.95 5.92
CA GLU A 17 -5.01 27.40 7.28
C GLU A 17 -3.73 27.53 8.12
N THR A 18 -3.71 28.51 9.03
CA THR A 18 -2.56 28.70 9.92
C THR A 18 -2.48 27.59 10.98
N PRO A 19 -1.28 27.13 11.38
CA PRO A 19 -1.11 26.04 12.34
C PRO A 19 -1.78 26.27 13.71
N TRP A 20 -2.20 27.50 14.02
CA TRP A 20 -2.84 27.89 15.27
C TRP A 20 -4.32 27.50 15.36
N ASP A 21 -4.97 27.20 14.23
CA ASP A 21 -6.40 26.85 14.18
C ASP A 21 -6.66 25.37 14.53
N PHE A 22 -5.60 24.55 14.54
CA PHE A 22 -5.66 23.12 14.86
C PHE A 22 -4.44 22.74 15.70
N PRO A 23 -4.60 22.41 17.00
CA PRO A 23 -3.46 21.97 17.79
C PRO A 23 -2.82 20.75 17.12
N LEU A 24 -1.49 20.71 17.06
CA LEU A 24 -0.78 19.52 16.61
C LEU A 24 -0.60 18.58 17.80
N PRO A 25 -0.65 17.25 17.60
CA PRO A 25 -0.38 16.32 18.67
C PRO A 25 1.09 16.41 19.08
N GLU A 26 1.37 16.26 20.38
CA GLU A 26 2.75 16.27 20.90
C GLU A 26 3.52 15.02 20.44
N LYS A 27 2.82 13.89 20.33
CA LYS A 27 3.33 12.58 19.90
C LYS A 27 2.60 12.11 18.65
N PHE A 28 3.21 11.24 17.86
CA PHE A 28 2.56 10.72 16.67
C PHE A 28 1.37 9.82 17.04
N THR A 29 0.25 9.99 16.34
CA THR A 29 -0.99 9.22 16.60
C THR A 29 -0.76 7.72 16.48
N PHE A 30 -1.22 6.94 17.46
CA PHE A 30 -1.01 5.49 17.46
C PHE A 30 -1.87 4.79 16.39
N PRO A 31 -1.27 4.16 15.36
CA PRO A 31 -1.99 3.72 14.16
C PRO A 31 -2.92 2.51 14.37
N PHE A 32 -2.87 1.87 15.54
CA PHE A 32 -3.68 0.68 15.85
C PHE A 32 -4.82 0.94 16.85
N HIS A 33 -4.98 2.19 17.33
CA HIS A 33 -6.11 2.63 18.15
C HIS A 33 -6.86 3.75 17.44
N TYR A 34 -8.17 3.77 17.66
CA TYR A 34 -9.08 4.33 16.68
C TYR A 34 -9.78 5.60 17.16
N GLN A 35 -9.01 6.68 17.18
CA GLN A 35 -9.56 8.03 17.22
C GLN A 35 -8.63 8.95 16.40
N PRO A 36 -9.03 9.34 15.17
CA PRO A 36 -8.24 10.29 14.39
C PRO A 36 -8.06 11.63 15.11
N HIS A 37 -6.85 12.18 15.02
CA HIS A 37 -6.58 13.53 15.50
C HIS A 37 -7.31 14.58 14.65
N ALA A 38 -7.67 15.74 15.23
CA ALA A 38 -8.41 16.81 14.54
C ALA A 38 -7.76 17.25 13.22
N ILE A 39 -6.43 17.43 13.20
CA ILE A 39 -5.70 17.76 11.97
C ILE A 39 -5.78 16.68 10.89
N SER A 40 -5.85 15.40 11.27
CA SER A 40 -6.09 14.29 10.32
C SER A 40 -7.51 14.34 9.76
N LEU A 41 -8.51 14.71 10.57
CA LEU A 41 -9.90 14.85 10.11
C LEU A 41 -10.03 15.93 9.03
N LEU A 42 -9.33 17.06 9.18
CA LEU A 42 -9.28 18.11 8.16
C LEU A 42 -8.67 17.61 6.84
N ALA A 43 -7.56 16.87 6.90
CA ALA A 43 -6.97 16.25 5.71
C ALA A 43 -7.92 15.23 5.06
N VAL A 44 -8.62 14.43 5.88
CA VAL A 44 -9.61 13.48 5.38
C VAL A 44 -10.77 14.19 4.68
N GLU A 45 -11.31 15.27 5.25
CA GLU A 45 -12.38 16.04 4.61
C GLU A 45 -11.95 16.53 3.21
N LYS A 46 -10.77 17.14 3.10
CA LYS A 46 -10.22 17.60 1.81
C LYS A 46 -10.04 16.43 0.83
N LEU A 47 -9.56 15.27 1.27
CA LEU A 47 -9.44 14.08 0.43
C LEU A 47 -10.82 13.53 0.01
N GLN A 48 -11.79 13.46 0.92
CA GLN A 48 -13.15 13.03 0.61
C GLN A 48 -13.81 13.94 -0.43
N SER A 49 -13.68 15.26 -0.28
CA SER A 49 -14.15 16.22 -1.28
C SER A 49 -13.47 15.99 -2.64
N HIS A 50 -12.15 15.76 -2.67
CA HIS A 50 -11.46 15.41 -3.91
C HIS A 50 -12.01 14.13 -4.56
N LEU A 51 -12.24 13.07 -3.77
CA LEU A 51 -12.77 11.80 -4.26
C LEU A 51 -14.19 11.93 -4.85
N GLU A 52 -14.98 12.91 -4.40
CA GLU A 52 -16.34 13.18 -4.90
C GLU A 52 -16.35 13.97 -6.21
N VAL A 53 -15.42 14.91 -6.39
CA VAL A 53 -15.47 15.88 -7.49
C VAL A 53 -14.47 15.61 -8.62
N GLN A 54 -13.40 14.86 -8.36
CA GLN A 54 -12.38 14.58 -9.37
C GLN A 54 -12.94 13.78 -10.55
N GLN A 55 -12.39 13.99 -11.74
CA GLN A 55 -12.79 13.30 -12.98
C GLN A 55 -11.62 12.62 -13.70
N ASN A 56 -10.42 12.64 -13.10
CA ASN A 56 -9.19 12.13 -13.71
C ASN A 56 -9.20 10.61 -13.87
N TRP A 57 -9.94 9.91 -13.01
CA TRP A 57 -10.13 8.47 -13.09
C TRP A 57 -11.55 8.07 -12.69
N VAL A 58 -12.01 6.95 -13.24
CA VAL A 58 -13.34 6.41 -12.99
C VAL A 58 -13.23 5.12 -12.19
N HIS A 59 -13.84 5.08 -11.01
CA HIS A 59 -13.92 3.90 -10.17
C HIS A 59 -15.33 3.74 -9.62
N ASN A 60 -15.90 2.53 -9.71
CA ASN A 60 -17.23 2.28 -9.18
C ASN A 60 -17.17 1.97 -7.67
N PHE A 61 -17.24 3.02 -6.84
CA PHE A 61 -17.36 2.87 -5.38
C PHE A 61 -18.75 2.42 -4.92
N GLY A 62 -19.73 2.22 -5.82
CA GLY A 62 -21.11 1.87 -5.46
C GLY A 62 -21.88 3.02 -4.80
N LEU A 63 -21.47 4.27 -5.01
CA LEU A 63 -22.16 5.45 -4.47
C LEU A 63 -23.21 6.03 -5.44
N SER A 64 -23.21 5.55 -6.68
CA SER A 64 -24.16 5.88 -7.73
C SER A 64 -24.65 4.61 -8.43
N ALA A 65 -25.82 4.65 -9.07
CA ALA A 65 -26.32 3.53 -9.85
C ALA A 65 -25.36 3.21 -11.01
N SER A 66 -24.89 1.96 -11.08
CA SER A 66 -24.02 1.46 -12.16
C SER A 66 -24.09 -0.06 -12.20
N ASP A 67 -24.07 -0.62 -13.42
CA ASP A 67 -24.04 -2.07 -13.63
C ASP A 67 -22.62 -2.66 -13.56
N LYS A 68 -21.60 -1.83 -13.35
CA LYS A 68 -20.21 -2.28 -13.20
C LYS A 68 -19.98 -2.88 -11.82
N THR A 69 -18.98 -3.75 -11.68
CA THR A 69 -18.60 -4.30 -10.39
C THR A 69 -18.27 -3.19 -9.39
N VAL A 70 -18.93 -3.22 -8.24
CA VAL A 70 -18.71 -2.29 -7.12
C VAL A 70 -17.47 -2.70 -6.35
N ILE A 71 -16.59 -1.74 -6.06
CA ILE A 71 -15.36 -1.97 -5.30
C ILE A 71 -15.12 -0.77 -4.39
N GLY A 72 -15.26 -0.96 -3.08
CA GLY A 72 -14.82 0.00 -2.07
C GLY A 72 -13.30 -0.05 -1.85
N LYS A 73 -12.76 0.99 -1.24
CA LYS A 73 -11.31 1.14 -1.08
C LYS A 73 -10.93 1.71 0.28
N MET A 74 -9.82 1.25 0.84
CA MET A 74 -9.18 1.93 1.96
C MET A 74 -8.35 3.10 1.43
N PHE A 75 -8.58 4.30 1.96
CA PHE A 75 -7.78 5.49 1.77
C PHE A 75 -7.11 5.88 3.09
N GLY A 76 -6.04 6.66 3.01
CA GLY A 76 -5.40 7.21 4.18
C GLY A 76 -4.81 8.59 3.91
N VAL A 77 -4.68 9.35 4.99
CA VAL A 77 -3.95 10.62 5.03
C VAL A 77 -2.87 10.54 6.08
N LEU A 78 -1.73 11.17 5.80
CA LEU A 78 -0.62 11.37 6.73
C LEU A 78 -0.29 12.85 6.76
N VAL A 79 -0.63 13.51 7.85
CA VAL A 79 -0.20 14.89 8.12
C VAL A 79 1.30 14.88 8.38
N VAL A 80 2.01 15.77 7.71
CA VAL A 80 3.47 15.86 7.73
C VAL A 80 3.93 17.30 7.88
N MET A 81 5.06 17.49 8.56
CA MET A 81 5.86 18.71 8.49
C MET A 81 6.97 18.49 7.47
N THR A 82 7.06 19.33 6.44
CA THR A 82 8.15 19.26 5.46
C THR A 82 9.47 19.76 6.07
N ARG A 83 10.58 19.54 5.36
CA ARG A 83 11.91 20.02 5.78
C ARG A 83 11.99 21.54 5.87
N GLU A 84 11.16 22.23 5.09
CA GLU A 84 11.01 23.68 5.09
C GLU A 84 10.11 24.18 6.23
N GLY A 85 9.64 23.30 7.11
CA GLY A 85 8.75 23.66 8.22
C GLY A 85 7.32 23.98 7.79
N ARG A 86 6.89 23.51 6.61
CA ARG A 86 5.52 23.71 6.13
C ARG A 86 4.65 22.52 6.49
N LEU A 87 3.44 22.79 6.97
CA LEU A 87 2.46 21.76 7.28
C LEU A 87 1.68 21.37 6.01
N GLY A 88 1.54 20.07 5.78
CA GLY A 88 0.73 19.51 4.71
C GLY A 88 0.29 18.09 5.02
N TYR A 89 -0.31 17.41 4.05
CA TYR A 89 -0.63 16.01 4.15
C TYR A 89 -0.33 15.25 2.86
N LEU A 90 -0.03 13.97 3.02
CA LEU A 90 0.08 12.98 1.95
C LEU A 90 -1.22 12.18 1.91
N SER A 91 -1.59 11.71 0.72
CA SER A 91 -2.75 10.82 0.53
C SER A 91 -2.32 9.50 -0.10
N ALA A 92 -2.93 8.39 0.31
CA ALA A 92 -2.69 7.06 -0.25
C ALA A 92 -3.96 6.22 -0.30
N PHE A 93 -3.93 5.13 -1.07
CA PHE A 93 -4.98 4.11 -1.11
C PHE A 93 -4.39 2.71 -1.08
N SER A 94 -5.13 1.71 -0.62
CA SER A 94 -4.65 0.31 -0.60
C SER A 94 -4.66 -0.33 -1.99
N GLY A 95 -3.61 -1.01 -2.43
CA GLY A 95 -3.57 -1.72 -3.73
C GLY A 95 -3.87 -0.82 -4.94
N LYS A 96 -4.48 -1.35 -6.01
CA LYS A 96 -4.78 -0.60 -7.26
C LYS A 96 -6.09 0.17 -7.23
N LEU A 97 -6.10 1.43 -7.63
CA LEU A 97 -7.30 2.25 -7.82
C LEU A 97 -7.56 2.43 -9.32
N ALA A 98 -8.79 2.20 -9.78
CA ALA A 98 -9.14 2.30 -11.21
C ALA A 98 -8.13 1.59 -12.16
N GLY A 99 -7.61 0.42 -11.74
CA GLY A 99 -6.65 -0.37 -12.51
C GLY A 99 -5.18 0.06 -12.40
N SER A 100 -4.87 1.21 -11.80
CA SER A 100 -3.52 1.77 -11.68
C SER A 100 -3.05 1.85 -10.21
N ASN A 101 -1.73 1.79 -10.02
CA ASN A 101 -1.07 2.11 -8.74
C ASN A 101 -0.69 3.60 -8.62
N HIS A 102 -0.72 4.32 -9.73
CA HIS A 102 -0.33 5.73 -9.84
C HIS A 102 -1.53 6.61 -10.17
N HIS A 103 -1.73 7.65 -9.36
CA HIS A 103 -2.70 8.72 -9.56
C HIS A 103 -2.11 10.02 -9.03
N GLU A 104 -2.36 11.13 -9.74
CA GLU A 104 -1.92 12.46 -9.33
C GLU A 104 -2.42 12.80 -7.91
N GLY A 105 -1.56 13.44 -7.11
CA GLY A 105 -1.87 13.79 -5.72
C GLY A 105 -1.84 12.64 -4.73
N PHE A 106 -1.55 11.40 -5.16
CA PHE A 106 -1.35 10.26 -4.26
C PHE A 106 0.12 9.84 -4.22
N VAL A 107 0.54 9.30 -3.07
CA VAL A 107 1.88 8.72 -2.95
C VAL A 107 2.01 7.50 -3.87
N PRO A 108 3.17 7.34 -4.54
CA PRO A 108 3.43 6.19 -5.40
C PRO A 108 3.47 4.87 -4.61
N PRO A 109 3.35 3.70 -5.27
CA PRO A 109 3.66 2.41 -4.66
C PRO A 109 5.12 2.37 -4.19
N MET A 110 5.41 1.54 -3.18
CA MET A 110 6.79 1.34 -2.71
C MET A 110 7.66 0.65 -3.76
N PHE A 111 7.05 -0.28 -4.49
CA PHE A 111 7.64 -1.01 -5.60
C PHE A 111 6.58 -1.13 -6.68
N ASP A 112 6.90 -0.68 -7.90
CA ASP A 112 6.01 -0.87 -9.04
C ASP A 112 6.37 -2.14 -9.79
N GLY A 113 5.79 -3.26 -9.34
CA GLY A 113 5.97 -4.55 -9.98
C GLY A 113 5.33 -4.67 -11.38
N LEU A 114 4.58 -3.65 -11.83
CA LEU A 114 3.95 -3.61 -13.15
C LEU A 114 4.77 -2.87 -14.21
N ALA A 115 5.94 -2.35 -13.87
CA ALA A 115 6.79 -1.69 -14.85
C ALA A 115 7.11 -2.65 -16.02
N ASP A 116 6.89 -2.18 -17.26
CA ASP A 116 7.13 -2.97 -18.47
C ASP A 116 8.58 -3.47 -18.51
N GLY A 117 8.76 -4.77 -18.81
CA GLY A 117 10.08 -5.42 -18.82
C GLY A 117 10.63 -5.83 -17.45
N GLY A 118 9.89 -5.65 -16.35
CA GLY A 118 10.31 -6.11 -15.02
C GLY A 118 10.38 -7.64 -14.90
N PHE A 119 11.24 -8.14 -14.00
CA PHE A 119 11.41 -9.58 -13.71
C PHE A 119 10.09 -10.30 -13.39
N LEU A 120 9.11 -9.55 -12.88
CA LEU A 120 7.78 -10.06 -12.59
C LEU A 120 7.00 -10.53 -13.81
N ASN A 121 7.01 -9.75 -14.89
CA ASN A 121 6.27 -10.10 -16.09
C ASN A 121 6.88 -11.35 -16.75
N ALA A 122 8.21 -11.41 -16.85
CA ALA A 122 8.92 -12.59 -17.32
C ALA A 122 8.65 -13.82 -16.44
N GLY A 123 8.77 -13.67 -15.12
CA GLY A 123 8.49 -14.75 -14.17
C GLY A 123 7.06 -15.27 -14.24
N MET A 124 6.07 -14.39 -14.42
CA MET A 124 4.66 -14.77 -14.59
C MET A 124 4.39 -15.47 -15.94
N HIS A 125 5.08 -15.07 -17.01
CA HIS A 125 5.02 -15.76 -18.30
C HIS A 125 5.52 -17.21 -18.17
N GLU A 126 6.69 -17.40 -17.56
CA GLU A 126 7.24 -18.74 -17.30
C GLU A 126 6.29 -19.61 -16.45
N LEU A 127 5.62 -19.04 -15.44
CA LEU A 127 4.59 -19.76 -14.68
C LEU A 127 3.39 -20.15 -15.54
N SER A 128 2.97 -19.28 -16.46
CA SER A 128 1.88 -19.56 -17.40
C SER A 128 2.25 -20.71 -18.34
N ASP A 129 3.47 -20.70 -18.89
CA ASP A 129 3.98 -21.73 -19.79
C ASP A 129 4.03 -23.10 -19.10
N LEU A 130 4.54 -23.14 -17.86
CA LEU A 130 4.55 -24.37 -17.05
C LEU A 130 3.15 -24.91 -16.81
N ASN A 131 2.18 -24.03 -16.50
CA ASN A 131 0.79 -24.44 -16.32
C ASN A 131 0.17 -24.97 -17.62
N GLU A 132 0.51 -24.38 -18.77
CA GLU A 132 0.01 -24.83 -20.07
C GLU A 132 0.59 -26.19 -20.47
N GLN A 133 1.87 -26.42 -20.21
CA GLN A 133 2.50 -27.73 -20.40
C GLN A 133 1.85 -28.80 -19.52
N ILE A 134 1.57 -28.49 -18.24
CA ILE A 134 0.86 -29.40 -17.32
C ILE A 134 -0.53 -29.73 -17.88
N ARG A 135 -1.32 -28.72 -18.29
CA ARG A 135 -2.66 -28.92 -18.87
C ARG A 135 -2.62 -29.77 -20.14
N THR A 136 -1.63 -29.54 -20.99
CA THR A 136 -1.43 -30.29 -22.22
C THR A 136 -1.15 -31.77 -21.93
N LEU A 137 -0.27 -32.07 -20.97
CA LEU A 137 0.03 -33.45 -20.57
C LEU A 137 -1.15 -34.13 -19.86
N GLU A 138 -1.87 -33.41 -18.99
CA GLU A 138 -3.09 -33.93 -18.34
C GLU A 138 -4.19 -34.29 -19.35
N THR A 139 -4.20 -33.61 -20.50
CA THR A 139 -5.14 -33.86 -21.60
C THR A 139 -4.67 -34.99 -22.53
N ARG A 140 -3.42 -34.94 -23.01
CA ARG A 140 -2.90 -35.89 -24.01
C ARG A 140 -2.53 -37.24 -23.42
N LYS A 141 -2.13 -37.28 -22.15
CA LYS A 141 -1.72 -38.47 -21.40
C LYS A 141 -0.76 -39.40 -22.19
N PRO A 142 0.35 -38.89 -22.75
CA PRO A 142 1.36 -39.74 -23.40
C PRO A 142 2.02 -40.70 -22.39
N PRO A 143 2.78 -41.73 -22.83
CA PRO A 143 3.55 -42.57 -21.91
C PRO A 143 4.42 -41.72 -20.96
N ASN A 144 4.49 -42.09 -19.67
CA ASN A 144 5.22 -41.39 -18.60
C ASN A 144 4.67 -39.98 -18.24
N PHE A 145 3.48 -39.59 -18.70
CA PHE A 145 2.94 -38.25 -18.43
C PHE A 145 2.86 -37.90 -16.93
N GLU A 146 2.59 -38.85 -16.04
CA GLU A 146 2.57 -38.58 -14.61
C GLU A 146 3.93 -38.12 -14.08
N GLN A 147 5.02 -38.74 -14.52
CA GLN A 147 6.37 -38.37 -14.08
C GLN A 147 6.74 -36.97 -14.59
N GLU A 148 6.43 -36.66 -15.84
CA GLU A 148 6.65 -35.34 -16.43
C GLU A 148 5.81 -34.26 -15.72
N ILE A 149 4.54 -34.53 -15.44
CA ILE A 149 3.67 -33.62 -14.68
C ILE A 149 4.24 -33.37 -13.28
N GLN A 150 4.75 -34.40 -12.59
CA GLN A 150 5.35 -34.20 -11.25
C GLN A 150 6.62 -33.34 -11.32
N SER A 151 7.45 -33.53 -12.35
CA SER A 151 8.61 -32.68 -12.60
C SER A 151 8.21 -31.23 -12.85
N LEU A 152 7.23 -30.98 -13.72
CA LEU A 152 6.72 -29.64 -14.01
C LEU A 152 6.05 -28.98 -12.80
N LYS A 153 5.28 -29.73 -12.00
CA LYS A 153 4.68 -29.22 -10.75
C LYS A 153 5.77 -28.81 -9.75
N THR A 154 6.86 -29.57 -9.66
CA THR A 154 8.03 -29.23 -8.85
C THR A 154 8.72 -27.98 -9.35
N ALA A 155 9.03 -27.89 -10.65
CA ALA A 155 9.64 -26.74 -11.27
C ALA A 155 8.80 -25.46 -11.08
N ARG A 156 7.48 -25.55 -11.30
CA ARG A 156 6.53 -24.45 -11.08
C ARG A 156 6.54 -24.00 -9.62
N LYS A 157 6.56 -24.92 -8.66
CA LYS A 157 6.59 -24.60 -7.23
C LYS A 157 7.87 -23.87 -6.85
N ILE A 158 9.02 -24.35 -7.32
CA ILE A 158 10.34 -23.72 -7.07
C ILE A 158 10.37 -22.31 -7.67
N HIS A 159 9.95 -22.17 -8.94
CA HIS A 159 9.93 -20.89 -9.63
C HIS A 159 8.97 -19.88 -8.98
N SER A 160 7.76 -20.32 -8.63
CA SER A 160 6.79 -19.47 -7.91
C SER A 160 7.33 -18.99 -6.57
N TYR A 161 8.03 -19.86 -5.83
CA TYR A 161 8.64 -19.50 -4.54
C TYR A 161 9.77 -18.48 -4.72
N ARG A 162 10.65 -18.70 -5.70
CA ARG A 162 11.75 -17.77 -6.03
C ARG A 162 11.22 -16.41 -6.46
N LEU A 163 10.25 -16.38 -7.37
CA LEU A 163 9.64 -15.15 -7.87
C LEU A 163 8.98 -14.36 -6.73
N GLN A 164 8.22 -15.05 -5.87
CA GLN A 164 7.58 -14.43 -4.70
C GLN A 164 8.61 -13.84 -3.74
N ASN A 165 9.73 -14.55 -3.54
CA ASN A 165 10.84 -14.05 -2.76
C ASN A 165 11.46 -12.80 -3.37
N GLU A 166 11.76 -12.81 -4.68
CA GLU A 166 12.30 -11.64 -5.38
C GLU A 166 11.37 -10.42 -5.24
N ILE A 167 10.04 -10.60 -5.30
CA ILE A 167 9.07 -9.53 -5.00
C ILE A 167 9.27 -8.97 -3.60
N TYR A 168 9.34 -9.83 -2.59
CA TYR A 168 9.49 -9.39 -1.20
C TYR A 168 10.77 -8.60 -0.95
N ASP A 169 11.84 -8.90 -1.67
CA ASP A 169 13.12 -8.18 -1.55
C ASP A 169 13.08 -6.78 -2.18
N GLN A 170 12.11 -6.50 -3.07
CA GLN A 170 11.90 -5.16 -3.61
C GLN A 170 11.16 -4.22 -2.64
N TYR A 171 10.40 -4.76 -1.69
CA TYR A 171 9.69 -3.97 -0.70
C TYR A 171 10.60 -3.65 0.48
N ASN A 172 11.10 -2.42 0.52
CA ASN A 172 11.99 -1.93 1.56
C ASN A 172 11.36 -0.75 2.30
N PHE A 173 11.44 -0.78 3.63
CA PHE A 173 10.77 0.17 4.51
C PHE A 173 11.78 0.90 5.39
N LEU A 174 11.73 2.22 5.34
CA LEU A 174 12.51 3.11 6.18
C LEU A 174 11.80 3.34 7.52
N ASN A 175 12.57 3.58 8.56
CA ASN A 175 12.10 4.22 9.78
C ASN A 175 12.57 5.69 9.86
N GLN A 176 12.23 6.38 10.96
CA GLN A 176 12.61 7.78 11.14
C GLN A 176 14.13 8.01 11.19
N ALA A 177 14.93 7.01 11.60
CA ALA A 177 16.39 7.08 11.61
C ALA A 177 17.01 6.83 10.22
N GLY A 178 16.20 6.51 9.21
CA GLY A 178 16.66 6.13 7.87
C GLY A 178 17.15 4.68 7.78
N GLU A 179 16.89 3.85 8.80
CA GLU A 179 17.22 2.43 8.76
C GLU A 179 16.23 1.67 7.89
N GLU A 180 16.75 0.85 6.99
CA GLU A 180 15.97 0.10 6.02
C GLU A 180 15.83 -1.37 6.44
N LYS A 181 14.63 -1.95 6.26
CA LYS A 181 14.43 -3.39 6.28
C LYS A 181 13.54 -3.84 5.13
N SER A 182 13.88 -4.99 4.54
CA SER A 182 13.03 -5.63 3.54
C SER A 182 11.78 -6.24 4.18
N LEU A 183 10.74 -6.42 3.37
CA LEU A 183 9.50 -7.07 3.79
C LEU A 183 9.78 -8.47 4.37
N ARG A 184 10.69 -9.22 3.74
CA ARG A 184 11.08 -10.55 4.23
C ARG A 184 11.69 -10.47 5.62
N ALA A 185 12.68 -9.60 5.82
CA ALA A 185 13.36 -9.46 7.11
C ALA A 185 12.40 -9.03 8.24
N ILE A 186 11.46 -8.12 7.93
CA ILE A 186 10.42 -7.68 8.88
C ILE A 186 9.55 -8.85 9.32
N PHE A 187 9.05 -9.65 8.38
CA PHE A 187 8.12 -10.74 8.69
C PHE A 187 8.81 -11.96 9.29
N GLU A 188 10.05 -12.26 8.91
CA GLU A 188 10.87 -13.29 9.55
C GLU A 188 11.10 -12.94 11.03
N GLY A 189 11.47 -11.70 11.34
CA GLY A 189 11.61 -11.22 12.72
C GLY A 189 10.30 -11.25 13.52
N ALA A 190 9.16 -11.17 12.85
CA ALA A 190 7.83 -11.31 13.45
C ALA A 190 7.34 -12.77 13.53
N SER A 191 8.22 -13.76 13.30
CA SER A 191 7.90 -15.20 13.34
C SER A 191 6.89 -15.68 12.29
N TYR A 192 6.77 -14.96 11.17
CA TYR A 192 5.99 -15.43 10.02
C TYR A 192 6.85 -16.26 9.08
N LYS A 193 6.26 -17.33 8.52
CA LYS A 193 6.92 -18.13 7.48
C LYS A 193 7.13 -17.36 6.18
N ASN A 194 6.14 -16.55 5.79
CA ASN A 194 6.18 -15.67 4.62
C ASN A 194 5.31 -14.44 4.88
N PRO A 195 5.63 -13.26 4.30
CA PRO A 195 4.74 -12.11 4.28
C PRO A 195 3.36 -12.46 3.68
N PRO A 196 2.23 -12.03 4.28
CA PRO A 196 0.91 -12.22 3.68
C PRO A 196 0.78 -11.49 2.34
N ALA A 197 -0.12 -11.96 1.47
CA ALA A 197 -0.37 -11.32 0.18
C ALA A 197 -0.83 -9.86 0.34
N GLY A 198 -0.25 -8.97 -0.46
CA GLY A 198 -0.51 -7.52 -0.42
C GLY A 198 0.06 -6.81 0.82
N ALA A 199 0.93 -7.46 1.60
CA ALA A 199 1.72 -6.76 2.61
C ALA A 199 2.65 -5.74 1.92
N GLY A 200 2.68 -4.51 2.44
CA GLY A 200 3.36 -3.40 1.77
C GLY A 200 2.53 -2.66 0.72
N GLU A 201 1.24 -2.95 0.55
CA GLU A 201 0.38 -2.19 -0.38
C GLU A 201 -0.66 -1.29 0.30
N CYS A 202 -0.70 -1.30 1.64
CA CYS A 202 -1.62 -0.48 2.43
C CYS A 202 -1.27 1.03 2.38
N ALA A 203 -2.23 1.89 2.71
CA ALA A 203 -2.05 3.33 2.64
C ALA A 203 -0.99 3.83 3.66
N ALA A 204 -1.11 3.44 4.93
CA ALA A 204 -0.18 3.85 5.99
C ALA A 204 1.31 3.64 5.65
N PRO A 205 1.79 2.42 5.30
CA PRO A 205 3.20 2.23 5.00
C PRO A 205 3.67 3.02 3.77
N LYS A 206 2.81 3.27 2.77
CA LYS A 206 3.20 4.07 1.58
C LYS A 206 3.47 5.52 1.95
N MET A 207 2.60 6.09 2.76
CA MET A 207 2.74 7.48 3.20
C MET A 207 3.96 7.65 4.10
N LEU A 208 4.19 6.74 5.05
CA LEU A 208 5.37 6.78 5.92
C LEU A 208 6.66 6.61 5.12
N GLN A 209 6.69 5.66 4.17
CA GLN A 209 7.85 5.46 3.32
C GLN A 209 8.20 6.72 2.54
N TYR A 210 7.18 7.37 1.95
CA TYR A 210 7.36 8.63 1.25
C TYR A 210 7.86 9.73 2.20
N ALA A 211 7.21 9.91 3.36
CA ALA A 211 7.60 10.91 4.34
C ALA A 211 9.07 10.75 4.76
N PHE A 212 9.51 9.54 5.15
CA PHE A 212 10.89 9.29 5.56
C PHE A 212 11.90 9.45 4.42
N ARG A 213 11.59 8.94 3.22
CA ARG A 213 12.46 9.09 2.05
C ARG A 213 12.74 10.55 1.70
N TYR A 214 11.77 11.44 1.90
CA TYR A 214 11.91 12.88 1.63
C TYR A 214 12.21 13.72 2.89
N GLY A 215 12.51 13.08 4.02
CA GLY A 215 12.89 13.75 5.26
C GLY A 215 11.78 14.59 5.90
N MET A 216 10.52 14.26 5.64
CA MET A 216 9.36 14.87 6.29
C MET A 216 9.14 14.24 7.66
N LYS A 217 8.66 15.03 8.62
CA LYS A 217 8.27 14.54 9.94
C LYS A 217 6.79 14.16 9.93
N PRO A 218 6.41 12.88 10.14
CA PRO A 218 5.02 12.49 10.35
C PRO A 218 4.46 13.14 11.63
N VAL A 219 3.22 13.64 11.55
CA VAL A 219 2.54 14.34 12.66
C VAL A 219 1.33 13.55 13.15
N ALA A 220 0.42 13.21 12.24
CA ALA A 220 -0.79 12.45 12.56
C ALA A 220 -1.27 11.69 11.33
N MET A 221 -2.01 10.60 11.52
CA MET A 221 -2.59 9.85 10.40
C MET A 221 -4.04 9.46 10.66
N ALA A 222 -4.74 9.12 9.57
CA ALA A 222 -6.03 8.45 9.62
C ALA A 222 -6.21 7.60 8.36
N GLU A 223 -6.82 6.42 8.49
CA GLU A 223 -7.24 5.58 7.38
C GLU A 223 -8.75 5.41 7.40
N PHE A 224 -9.42 5.48 6.26
CA PHE A 224 -10.88 5.34 6.16
C PHE A 224 -11.32 4.57 4.93
N TRP A 225 -12.47 3.92 5.06
CA TRP A 225 -13.09 3.19 3.97
C TRP A 225 -13.97 4.09 3.13
N TRP A 226 -13.83 4.01 1.80
CA TRP A 226 -14.61 4.77 0.85
C TRP A 226 -15.35 3.85 -0.13
N GLY A 227 -16.68 3.88 -0.05
CA GLY A 227 -17.59 3.18 -0.97
C GLY A 227 -18.29 2.02 -0.30
N GLN A 228 -19.08 1.29 -1.08
CA GLN A 228 -19.71 0.04 -0.66
C GLN A 228 -18.70 -1.11 -0.67
N SER A 229 -18.93 -2.10 0.18
CA SER A 229 -18.15 -3.33 0.19
C SER A 229 -19.06 -4.53 -0.08
N PRO A 230 -19.11 -5.04 -1.33
CA PRO A 230 -20.01 -6.13 -1.67
C PRO A 230 -19.62 -7.47 -1.03
N LYS A 231 -18.39 -7.56 -0.49
CA LYS A 231 -17.86 -8.79 0.11
C LYS A 231 -18.09 -8.88 1.62
N SER A 232 -18.42 -7.77 2.30
CA SER A 232 -18.54 -7.74 3.76
C SER A 232 -19.19 -6.45 4.26
N ASP A 233 -20.14 -6.58 5.17
CA ASP A 233 -20.81 -5.47 5.88
C ASP A 233 -19.94 -4.78 6.93
N SER A 234 -18.74 -5.32 7.20
CA SER A 234 -17.81 -4.75 8.19
C SER A 234 -17.24 -3.41 7.74
N TRP A 235 -17.20 -3.15 6.43
CA TRP A 235 -16.63 -1.96 5.81
C TRP A 235 -17.72 -0.94 5.50
N LYS A 236 -17.71 0.16 6.26
CA LYS A 236 -18.72 1.23 6.20
C LYS A 236 -18.12 2.46 5.53
N HIS A 237 -18.81 3.00 4.54
CA HIS A 237 -18.40 4.24 3.86
C HIS A 237 -18.14 5.36 4.88
N ARG A 238 -17.03 6.09 4.70
CA ARG A 238 -16.49 7.17 5.57
C ARG A 238 -16.11 6.74 6.98
N HIS A 239 -16.26 5.46 7.34
CA HIS A 239 -15.79 4.98 8.63
C HIS A 239 -14.27 4.86 8.58
N PHE A 240 -13.60 5.39 9.59
CA PHE A 240 -12.15 5.22 9.74
C PHE A 240 -11.87 3.80 10.28
N TYR A 241 -10.67 3.27 10.06
CA TYR A 241 -10.26 1.98 10.61
C TYR A 241 -8.79 2.04 11.06
N PRO A 242 -8.39 1.26 12.09
CA PRO A 242 -6.99 1.14 12.46
C PRO A 242 -6.21 0.39 11.38
N ALA A 243 -4.89 0.59 11.38
CA ALA A 243 -3.99 -0.17 10.53
C ALA A 243 -4.14 -1.69 10.79
N CYS A 244 -4.14 -2.48 9.71
CA CYS A 244 -4.43 -3.91 9.84
C CYS A 244 -3.36 -4.66 10.66
N ARG A 245 -3.81 -5.59 11.50
CA ARG A 245 -2.93 -6.33 12.43
C ARG A 245 -2.03 -7.34 11.74
N GLU A 246 -2.50 -8.00 10.70
CA GLU A 246 -1.74 -9.08 10.06
C GLU A 246 -0.66 -8.57 9.11
N LYS A 247 -0.94 -7.51 8.34
CA LYS A 247 -0.01 -7.00 7.31
C LYS A 247 0.73 -5.75 7.76
N CYS A 248 0.03 -4.77 8.31
CA CYS A 248 0.66 -3.50 8.67
C CYS A 248 1.41 -3.57 9.99
N LYS A 249 0.97 -4.37 10.98
CA LYS A 249 1.60 -4.35 12.32
C LYS A 249 3.11 -4.62 12.28
N PRO A 250 3.62 -5.70 11.65
CA PRO A 250 5.06 -5.94 11.58
C PRO A 250 5.81 -4.80 10.87
N ILE A 251 5.26 -4.32 9.76
CA ILE A 251 5.84 -3.23 8.95
C ILE A 251 5.95 -1.94 9.77
N LEU A 252 4.82 -1.48 10.33
CA LEU A 252 4.75 -0.25 11.09
C LEU A 252 5.54 -0.31 12.41
N THR A 253 5.73 -1.51 12.97
CA THR A 253 6.61 -1.69 14.15
C THR A 253 8.06 -1.30 13.80
N HIS A 254 8.53 -1.64 12.60
CA HIS A 254 9.83 -1.17 12.11
C HIS A 254 9.79 0.32 11.77
N MET A 255 8.84 0.75 10.95
CA MET A 255 8.79 2.12 10.42
C MET A 255 8.65 3.19 11.52
N LEU A 256 7.95 2.87 12.61
CA LEU A 256 7.73 3.78 13.74
C LEU A 256 8.75 3.59 14.87
N ALA A 257 9.76 2.73 14.69
CA ALA A 257 10.81 2.54 15.68
C ALA A 257 11.52 3.87 15.97
N GLY A 258 11.67 4.20 17.25
CA GLY A 258 12.27 5.45 17.71
C GLY A 258 11.34 6.67 17.70
N MET A 259 10.09 6.53 17.26
CA MET A 259 9.10 7.59 17.33
C MET A 259 8.40 7.62 18.69
N GLU A 260 8.12 8.83 19.20
CA GLU A 260 7.19 8.98 20.32
C GLU A 260 5.76 8.82 19.81
N LEU A 261 5.06 7.82 20.34
CA LEU A 261 3.68 7.54 20.00
C LEU A 261 2.75 7.93 21.14
N GLU A 262 1.54 8.36 20.81
CA GLU A 262 0.46 8.45 21.78
C GLU A 262 0.24 7.07 22.44
N GLU A 263 -0.18 7.08 23.71
CA GLU A 263 -0.49 5.83 24.40
C GLU A 263 -1.70 5.14 23.76
N ALA A 264 -1.68 3.81 23.78
CA ALA A 264 -2.84 2.99 23.48
C ALA A 264 -3.95 3.32 24.49
N ARG A 265 -4.94 4.11 24.06
CA ARG A 265 -6.18 4.35 24.82
C ARG A 265 -7.12 3.16 24.72
#